data_AF-A0A254RE20-F1
#
_entry.id   AF-A0A254RE20-F1
#
_cell.length_a   1.000
_cell.length_b   1.000
_cell.length_c   1.000
_cell.angle_alpha   90.00
_cell.angle_beta   90.00
_cell.angle_gamma   90.00
#
_symmetry.space_group_name_H-M   'P 1'
#
loop_
_entity.id
_entity.type
_entity.pdbx_description
1 polymer ?
#
loop_
_entity_poly.entity_id
_entity_poly.type
_entity_poly.pdbx_seq_one_letter_code
_entity_poly.pdbx_strand_id
1 'polypeptide(L)'
;MKKFLLLIPVALAAWFCSSPTNEYPLDLVGGPGSETTNGLALVDGRPASYATVALRKADSRADKAVEENAIVVADTYADEQGRFDVKIPADGKYRLTVAHDGVAFTKIVSRSDFAEPGKATAPDTVNLVATGLVAGVVDVPEGSSTVWVGVLGTDVLVKTDANGWFALPAVPAKDSLQLYFVDETYKTNLGEQTLYVEPMESVLKDYRAPDDGKVVVLQEDGTPAAYATVALRAAGAMVEKYAVQNKMVDSDIRTDDQGKFAMEWPTKGDFRLTVVSEGFAFSKVFAAAELPALDTLRLVPTAAVSSKVTLLSSNDFAWVGVYGLDLLVKTNNVGEYVLPGVPAGDSLSIYFVTADSAKEELYAEWKTAAEPNSTQFLSPVMVLQDFEGDADGWYLNIDSLKKGTEFKTANVVAGIENDSSRGSNVFHGKYKLANDDYAWALIGTSFEHYMNFAAIDSIVFYAKGDGSIRLSLENWVSPTINLKAATDWISLSSKWKRVSVNPAELCVGSANEETCFATWSAVKGGVKQFHIFVEGGSEFYVDDVTLYGALF
;
A
#
# COMPACT_ATOMS: atom_id res chain seq x y z
N MET A 1 28.28 22.70 33.94
CA MET A 1 28.70 21.63 34.88
C MET A 1 27.87 20.40 34.53
N LYS A 2 28.32 19.20 34.17
CA LYS A 2 29.58 18.45 34.00
C LYS A 2 29.31 17.52 32.79
N LYS A 3 30.07 17.49 31.69
CA LYS A 3 31.37 16.83 31.42
C LYS A 3 31.38 15.29 31.45
N PHE A 4 31.71 14.72 30.27
CA PHE A 4 32.39 13.44 29.98
C PHE A 4 31.57 12.14 30.18
N LEU A 5 31.79 11.03 29.45
CA LEU A 5 32.99 10.51 28.75
C LEU A 5 32.57 9.48 27.67
N LEU A 6 33.25 9.49 26.52
CA LEU A 6 33.32 8.46 25.48
C LEU A 6 34.03 7.20 26.02
N LEU A 7 33.66 5.97 25.63
CA LEU A 7 34.59 4.83 25.66
C LEU A 7 34.17 3.72 24.67
N ILE A 8 35.19 3.26 23.95
CA ILE A 8 35.29 2.26 22.87
C ILE A 8 35.21 0.83 23.44
N PRO A 9 34.71 -0.19 22.71
CA PRO A 9 35.09 -1.58 22.97
C PRO A 9 36.23 -2.01 22.05
N VAL A 10 37.35 -2.32 22.70
CA VAL A 10 38.55 -3.00 22.18
C VAL A 10 38.28 -4.50 22.11
N ALA A 11 38.75 -5.13 21.03
CA ALA A 11 38.79 -6.58 20.83
C ALA A 11 39.72 -7.28 21.83
N LEU A 12 39.35 -8.49 22.27
CA LEU A 12 40.30 -9.46 22.82
C LEU A 12 39.87 -10.88 22.47
N ALA A 13 40.66 -11.48 21.58
CA ALA A 13 40.65 -12.89 21.25
C ALA A 13 41.21 -13.71 22.41
N ALA A 14 40.55 -14.81 22.75
CA ALA A 14 41.08 -15.83 23.65
C ALA A 14 41.51 -17.06 22.83
N TRP A 15 42.82 -17.32 22.85
CA TRP A 15 43.45 -18.57 22.48
C TRP A 15 42.99 -19.71 23.39
N PHE A 16 42.73 -20.89 22.80
CA PHE A 16 42.96 -22.17 23.46
C PHE A 16 43.84 -23.03 22.57
N CYS A 17 45.08 -23.24 23.03
CA CYS A 17 45.93 -24.32 22.58
C CYS A 17 45.51 -25.62 23.27
N SER A 18 45.36 -26.68 22.49
CA SER A 18 45.72 -28.04 22.90
C SER A 18 46.32 -28.78 21.69
N SER A 19 47.49 -29.36 21.90
CA SER A 19 48.24 -30.19 20.95
C SER A 19 48.25 -31.65 21.45
N PRO A 20 48.96 -32.60 20.81
CA PRO A 20 48.45 -33.48 19.75
C PRO A 20 48.62 -34.98 20.10
N THR A 21 47.98 -35.89 19.36
CA THR A 21 48.40 -37.31 19.33
C THR A 21 48.20 -37.92 17.95
N ASN A 22 49.32 -38.35 17.35
CA ASN A 22 49.64 -39.56 16.56
C ASN A 22 48.63 -40.05 15.51
N GLU A 23 48.97 -40.59 14.34
CA GLU A 23 50.21 -40.96 13.61
C GLU A 23 49.73 -41.47 12.22
N TYR A 24 50.66 -41.66 11.27
CA TYR A 24 50.55 -42.24 9.90
C TYR A 24 50.32 -41.28 8.72
N PRO A 25 50.95 -41.54 7.55
CA PRO A 25 52.37 -41.28 7.33
C PRO A 25 52.59 -40.28 6.18
N LEU A 26 53.77 -39.66 6.20
CA LEU A 26 54.30 -38.81 5.13
C LEU A 26 54.56 -39.63 3.86
N ASP A 27 53.72 -39.44 2.85
CA ASP A 27 54.15 -39.49 1.45
C ASP A 27 54.30 -38.05 0.93
N LEU A 28 55.51 -37.52 1.15
CA LEU A 28 56.05 -36.39 0.41
C LEU A 28 56.39 -36.89 -1.01
N VAL A 29 55.44 -36.77 -1.92
CA VAL A 29 55.71 -36.75 -3.36
C VAL A 29 55.55 -35.31 -3.83
N GLY A 30 56.65 -34.71 -4.27
CA GLY A 30 56.71 -33.33 -4.72
C GLY A 30 56.15 -33.09 -6.13
N GLY A 31 55.57 -31.90 -6.32
CA GLY A 31 55.25 -31.24 -7.60
C GLY A 31 53.86 -31.57 -8.19
N PRO A 32 53.12 -30.59 -8.77
CA PRO A 32 53.62 -29.41 -9.47
C PRO A 32 53.33 -28.07 -8.78
N GLY A 33 54.18 -27.08 -9.03
CA GLY A 33 54.14 -25.76 -8.38
C GLY A 33 52.85 -24.98 -8.62
N SER A 34 52.36 -24.35 -7.55
CA SER A 34 51.42 -23.23 -7.61
C SER A 34 52.22 -21.97 -7.89
N GLU A 35 51.82 -21.23 -8.92
CA GLU A 35 52.37 -19.90 -9.21
C GLU A 35 51.42 -18.85 -8.63
N THR A 36 52.00 -17.83 -7.98
CA THR A 36 51.27 -16.65 -7.50
C THR A 36 51.28 -15.59 -8.61
N THR A 37 50.11 -15.10 -9.00
CA THR A 37 49.99 -13.94 -9.90
C THR A 37 49.68 -12.69 -9.09
N ASN A 38 50.37 -11.60 -9.40
CA ASN A 38 50.11 -10.27 -8.83
C ASN A 38 49.23 -9.47 -9.81
N GLY A 39 48.06 -9.02 -9.38
CA GLY A 39 47.16 -8.16 -10.15
C GLY A 39 47.00 -6.77 -9.52
N LEU A 40 46.67 -5.76 -10.32
CA LEU A 40 46.30 -4.41 -9.87
C LEU A 40 44.84 -4.12 -10.21
N ALA A 41 43.99 -3.96 -9.20
CA ALA A 41 42.60 -3.58 -9.36
C ALA A 41 42.47 -2.04 -9.44
N LEU A 42 41.77 -1.56 -10.47
CA LEU A 42 41.53 -0.14 -10.69
C LEU A 42 40.04 0.17 -10.88
N VAL A 43 39.60 1.30 -10.32
CA VAL A 43 38.34 1.98 -10.65
C VAL A 43 38.70 3.34 -11.25
N ASP A 44 38.29 3.60 -12.49
CA ASP A 44 38.59 4.85 -13.22
C ASP A 44 40.09 5.24 -13.20
N GLY A 45 40.96 4.23 -13.35
CA GLY A 45 42.41 4.41 -13.34
C GLY A 45 43.04 4.65 -11.97
N ARG A 46 42.27 4.59 -10.87
CA ARG A 46 42.75 4.70 -9.50
C ARG A 46 42.73 3.35 -8.80
N PRO A 47 43.66 3.07 -7.86
CA PRO A 47 43.64 1.86 -7.04
C PRO A 47 42.28 1.58 -6.40
N ALA A 48 41.77 0.37 -6.60
CA ALA A 48 40.60 -0.16 -5.88
C ALA A 48 41.09 -0.78 -4.57
N SER A 49 41.38 0.07 -3.58
CA SER A 49 41.91 -0.36 -2.28
C SER A 49 40.97 -1.35 -1.61
N TYR A 50 41.49 -2.48 -1.12
CA TYR A 50 40.70 -3.51 -0.42
C TYR A 50 39.56 -4.13 -1.26
N ALA A 51 39.65 -4.09 -2.59
CA ALA A 51 38.76 -4.84 -3.46
C ALA A 51 38.73 -6.32 -3.07
N THR A 52 37.55 -6.93 -3.07
CA THR A 52 37.37 -8.36 -2.81
C THR A 52 37.79 -9.14 -4.04
N VAL A 53 38.52 -10.23 -3.83
CA VAL A 53 39.02 -11.08 -4.92
C VAL A 53 38.64 -12.53 -4.63
N ALA A 54 38.05 -13.19 -5.61
CA ALA A 54 37.82 -14.63 -5.56
C ALA A 54 38.18 -15.32 -6.87
N LEU A 55 38.58 -16.58 -6.72
CA LEU A 55 38.81 -17.50 -7.80
C LEU A 55 37.97 -18.74 -7.59
N ARG A 56 37.08 -19.01 -8.53
CA ARG A 56 36.23 -20.21 -8.52
C ARG A 56 36.48 -21.01 -9.78
N LYS A 57 36.21 -22.33 -9.77
CA LYS A 57 36.19 -23.09 -11.04
C LYS A 57 35.12 -22.50 -11.96
N ALA A 58 35.37 -22.44 -13.26
CA ALA A 58 34.46 -21.77 -14.19
C ALA A 58 33.06 -22.41 -14.23
N ASP A 59 32.96 -23.70 -13.89
CA ASP A 59 31.73 -24.49 -13.77
C ASP A 59 31.24 -24.64 -12.32
N SER A 60 31.82 -23.91 -11.36
CA SER A 60 31.40 -24.02 -9.97
C SER A 60 29.99 -23.49 -9.76
N ARG A 61 29.23 -24.22 -8.95
CA ARG A 61 27.96 -23.79 -8.37
C ARG A 61 28.18 -23.61 -6.87
N ALA A 62 27.34 -22.82 -6.21
CA ALA A 62 27.36 -22.77 -4.76
C ALA A 62 27.10 -24.17 -4.18
N ASP A 63 27.82 -24.57 -3.13
CA ASP A 63 27.76 -25.93 -2.58
C ASP A 63 26.53 -26.19 -1.69
N LYS A 64 25.78 -25.13 -1.36
CA LYS A 64 24.62 -25.18 -0.47
C LYS A 64 23.58 -24.13 -0.85
N ALA A 65 22.32 -24.42 -0.54
CA ALA A 65 21.18 -23.54 -0.69
C ALA A 65 21.15 -22.45 0.41
N VAL A 66 22.14 -21.57 0.38
CA VAL A 66 22.19 -20.37 1.24
C VAL A 66 22.19 -19.17 0.32
N GLU A 67 21.21 -18.30 0.51
CA GLU A 67 21.12 -17.06 -0.25
C GLU A 67 22.37 -16.22 -0.02
N GLU A 68 23.02 -15.85 -1.12
CA GLU A 68 24.21 -15.03 -1.13
C GLU A 68 24.06 -14.01 -2.24
N ASN A 69 23.82 -12.77 -1.81
CA ASN A 69 23.66 -11.62 -2.70
C ASN A 69 25.03 -10.97 -3.02
N ALA A 70 26.11 -11.39 -2.35
CA ALA A 70 27.44 -10.94 -2.69
C ALA A 70 27.91 -11.56 -4.01
N ILE A 71 28.47 -10.72 -4.88
CA ILE A 71 29.15 -11.14 -6.11
C ILE A 71 30.28 -12.14 -5.82
N VAL A 72 30.92 -11.93 -4.66
CA VAL A 72 32.15 -12.62 -4.24
C VAL A 72 32.17 -12.79 -2.73
N VAL A 73 32.37 -14.02 -2.26
CA VAL A 73 32.95 -14.30 -0.95
C VAL A 73 34.47 -14.31 -1.11
N ALA A 74 35.15 -13.31 -0.54
CA ALA A 74 36.57 -13.07 -0.80
C ALA A 74 37.47 -14.23 -0.37
N ASP A 75 38.31 -14.72 -1.28
CA ASP A 75 39.45 -15.59 -0.95
C ASP A 75 40.62 -14.77 -0.42
N THR A 76 40.74 -13.55 -0.93
CA THR A 76 41.77 -12.56 -0.57
C THR A 76 41.24 -11.15 -0.85
N TYR A 77 42.03 -10.16 -0.44
CA TYR A 77 41.74 -8.74 -0.65
C TYR A 77 42.91 -8.06 -1.33
N ALA A 78 42.63 -7.03 -2.11
CA ALA A 78 43.64 -6.11 -2.56
C ALA A 78 44.22 -5.29 -1.39
N ASP A 79 45.47 -4.86 -1.49
CA ASP A 79 46.10 -3.95 -0.55
C ASP A 79 45.60 -2.50 -0.74
N GLU A 80 46.17 -1.56 0.02
CA GLU A 80 45.82 -0.14 -0.06
C GLU A 80 46.17 0.48 -1.43
N GLN A 81 47.09 -0.12 -2.19
CA GLN A 81 47.45 0.27 -3.56
C GLN A 81 46.68 -0.53 -4.62
N GLY A 82 45.66 -1.31 -4.22
CA GLY A 82 44.82 -2.08 -5.13
C GLY A 82 45.51 -3.34 -5.68
N ARG A 83 46.65 -3.76 -5.11
CA ARG A 83 47.38 -4.94 -5.56
C ARG A 83 46.87 -6.19 -4.85
N PHE A 84 46.71 -7.29 -5.56
CA PHE A 84 46.27 -8.55 -4.98
C PHE A 84 47.04 -9.73 -5.56
N ASP A 85 47.16 -10.79 -4.77
CA ASP A 85 47.81 -12.03 -5.19
C ASP A 85 46.82 -13.19 -5.17
N VAL A 86 46.70 -13.91 -6.28
CA VAL A 86 45.84 -15.10 -6.36
C VAL A 86 46.64 -16.31 -6.84
N LYS A 87 46.41 -17.45 -6.18
CA LYS A 87 47.02 -18.74 -6.55
C LYS A 87 46.13 -19.46 -7.52
N ILE A 88 46.65 -19.75 -8.71
CA ILE A 88 45.88 -20.38 -9.78
C ILE A 88 46.32 -21.83 -9.89
N PRO A 89 45.39 -22.80 -9.75
CA PRO A 89 45.72 -24.21 -9.85
C PRO A 89 46.30 -24.59 -11.22
N ALA A 90 47.06 -25.69 -11.25
CA ALA A 90 47.81 -26.12 -12.44
C ALA A 90 46.93 -26.46 -13.65
N ASP A 91 45.76 -27.03 -13.39
CA ASP A 91 44.85 -27.55 -14.41
C ASP A 91 43.45 -26.98 -14.23
N GLY A 92 42.79 -26.64 -15.34
CA GLY A 92 41.39 -26.21 -15.36
C GLY A 92 41.17 -24.76 -15.77
N LYS A 93 39.89 -24.39 -15.89
CA LYS A 93 39.42 -23.02 -16.13
C LYS A 93 38.78 -22.48 -14.87
N TYR A 94 39.13 -21.25 -14.53
CA TYR A 94 38.68 -20.58 -13.32
C TYR A 94 38.09 -19.22 -13.68
N ARG A 95 37.06 -18.79 -12.95
CA ARG A 95 36.54 -17.44 -13.05
C ARG A 95 37.20 -16.61 -11.96
N LEU A 96 37.97 -15.60 -12.38
CA LEU A 96 38.49 -14.55 -11.51
C LEU A 96 37.42 -13.48 -11.41
N THR A 97 37.02 -13.13 -10.19
CA THR A 97 36.09 -12.02 -9.94
C THR A 97 36.70 -11.07 -8.92
N VAL A 98 36.73 -9.79 -9.27
CA VAL A 98 37.23 -8.70 -8.42
C VAL A 98 36.12 -7.67 -8.28
N ALA A 99 35.71 -7.34 -7.05
CA ALA A 99 34.60 -6.42 -6.80
C ALA A 99 34.98 -5.33 -5.77
N HIS A 100 34.41 -4.14 -5.94
CA HIS A 100 34.61 -2.99 -5.06
C HIS A 100 33.45 -2.01 -5.26
N ASP A 101 32.72 -1.65 -4.19
CA ASP A 101 31.73 -0.55 -4.19
C ASP A 101 30.81 -0.45 -5.43
N GLY A 102 30.18 -1.57 -5.83
CA GLY A 102 29.23 -1.60 -6.96
C GLY A 102 29.88 -1.64 -8.34
N VAL A 103 31.21 -1.76 -8.42
CA VAL A 103 31.93 -2.09 -9.64
C VAL A 103 32.56 -3.47 -9.53
N ALA A 104 32.66 -4.18 -10.64
CA ALA A 104 33.26 -5.51 -10.70
C ALA A 104 34.02 -5.73 -12.01
N PHE A 105 34.95 -6.67 -11.95
CA PHE A 105 35.62 -7.29 -13.08
C PHE A 105 35.42 -8.80 -12.97
N THR A 106 35.12 -9.45 -14.08
CA THR A 106 35.13 -10.92 -14.14
C THR A 106 35.72 -11.41 -15.45
N LYS A 107 36.42 -12.54 -15.40
CA LYS A 107 36.94 -13.21 -16.60
C LYS A 107 37.24 -14.68 -16.32
N ILE A 108 37.00 -15.53 -17.31
CA ILE A 108 37.53 -16.90 -17.30
C ILE A 108 39.01 -16.86 -17.64
N VAL A 109 39.81 -17.44 -16.76
CA VAL A 109 41.27 -17.51 -16.81
C VAL A 109 41.74 -18.94 -16.56
N SER A 110 42.93 -19.27 -17.07
CA SER A 110 43.61 -20.55 -16.92
C SER A 110 45.08 -20.30 -16.62
N ARG A 111 45.83 -21.31 -16.17
CA ARG A 111 47.26 -21.13 -15.85
C ARG A 111 48.07 -20.52 -17.00
N SER A 112 47.77 -20.88 -18.25
CA SER A 112 48.46 -20.32 -19.42
C SER A 112 48.15 -18.86 -19.71
N ASP A 113 47.07 -18.30 -19.14
CA ASP A 113 46.73 -16.88 -19.28
C ASP A 113 47.61 -16.01 -18.38
N PHE A 114 48.35 -16.62 -17.45
CA PHE A 114 49.30 -15.96 -16.57
C PHE A 114 50.71 -16.41 -16.96
N ALA A 115 51.68 -15.49 -16.88
CA ALA A 115 53.03 -15.89 -17.19
C ALA A 115 53.68 -16.65 -16.03
N GLU A 116 54.71 -17.42 -16.37
CA GLU A 116 55.65 -17.99 -15.41
C GLU A 116 56.14 -16.91 -14.39
N PRO A 117 56.46 -17.29 -13.14
CA PRO A 117 56.86 -16.35 -12.10
C PRO A 117 57.98 -15.43 -12.58
N GLY A 118 57.69 -14.13 -12.66
CA GLY A 118 58.64 -13.10 -13.10
C GLY A 118 58.60 -12.72 -14.59
N LYS A 119 57.59 -13.11 -15.37
CA LYS A 119 57.44 -12.72 -16.80
C LYS A 119 56.02 -12.31 -17.24
N ALA A 120 55.20 -11.73 -16.38
CA ALA A 120 53.77 -11.46 -16.64
C ALA A 120 53.49 -10.60 -17.90
N THR A 121 52.46 -10.98 -18.68
CA THR A 121 51.93 -10.21 -19.82
C THR A 121 50.43 -9.90 -19.79
N ALA A 122 49.62 -10.44 -18.86
CA ALA A 122 48.26 -9.98 -18.53
C ALA A 122 47.54 -10.94 -17.54
N PRO A 123 46.49 -10.49 -16.83
CA PRO A 123 46.18 -9.10 -16.56
C PRO A 123 46.96 -8.64 -15.32
N ASP A 124 48.05 -7.90 -15.55
CA ASP A 124 48.72 -7.14 -14.49
C ASP A 124 47.81 -6.03 -13.94
N THR A 125 46.74 -5.69 -14.67
CA THR A 125 45.77 -4.67 -14.30
C THR A 125 44.35 -5.09 -14.71
N VAL A 126 43.43 -5.05 -13.76
CA VAL A 126 41.99 -5.27 -13.98
C VAL A 126 41.24 -3.97 -13.73
N ASN A 127 40.50 -3.51 -14.74
CA ASN A 127 39.66 -2.32 -14.61
C ASN A 127 38.25 -2.78 -14.26
N LEU A 128 37.79 -2.40 -13.08
CA LEU A 128 36.45 -2.69 -12.61
C LEU A 128 35.48 -1.71 -13.28
N VAL A 129 34.32 -2.22 -13.66
CA VAL A 129 33.23 -1.43 -14.28
C VAL A 129 31.96 -1.60 -13.47
N ALA A 130 31.04 -0.64 -13.57
CA ALA A 130 29.75 -0.73 -12.89
C ALA A 130 29.04 -2.06 -13.21
N THR A 131 28.50 -2.68 -12.18
CA THR A 131 27.66 -3.89 -12.33
C THR A 131 26.33 -3.55 -12.99
N GLY A 132 25.65 -4.56 -13.52
CA GLY A 132 24.26 -4.46 -13.96
C GLY A 132 23.28 -5.13 -12.99
N LEU A 133 21.99 -4.88 -13.23
CA LEU A 133 20.86 -5.54 -12.56
C LEU A 133 20.28 -6.57 -13.53
N VAL A 134 20.06 -7.79 -13.06
CA VAL A 134 19.35 -8.82 -13.84
C VAL A 134 18.17 -9.31 -13.05
N ALA A 135 16.97 -9.12 -13.58
CA ALA A 135 15.75 -9.70 -13.05
C ALA A 135 15.17 -10.68 -14.06
N GLY A 136 14.37 -11.62 -13.57
CA GLY A 136 13.68 -12.54 -14.45
C GLY A 136 12.64 -13.38 -13.75
N VAL A 137 11.96 -14.20 -14.55
CA VAL A 137 10.98 -15.17 -14.09
C VAL A 137 11.35 -16.55 -14.63
N VAL A 138 11.20 -17.59 -13.81
CA VAL A 138 11.47 -19.00 -14.14
C VAL A 138 10.27 -19.86 -13.77
N ASP A 139 10.15 -21.03 -14.39
CA ASP A 139 9.11 -22.00 -14.00
C ASP A 139 9.46 -22.60 -12.64
N VAL A 140 8.54 -22.48 -11.67
CA VAL A 140 8.65 -23.17 -10.38
C VAL A 140 8.04 -24.57 -10.52
N PRO A 141 8.82 -25.66 -10.33
CA PRO A 141 8.30 -27.01 -10.47
C PRO A 141 7.11 -27.30 -9.55
N GLU A 142 6.16 -28.10 -10.02
CA GLU A 142 4.99 -28.50 -9.23
C GLU A 142 5.39 -29.05 -7.85
N GLY A 143 4.74 -28.55 -6.80
CA GLY A 143 5.03 -28.92 -5.42
C GLY A 143 6.23 -28.21 -4.78
N SER A 144 6.94 -27.34 -5.53
CA SER A 144 7.98 -26.46 -4.99
C SER A 144 7.43 -25.07 -4.72
N SER A 145 8.03 -24.36 -3.77
CA SER A 145 7.69 -22.96 -3.48
C SER A 145 8.65 -21.94 -4.11
N THR A 146 9.69 -22.43 -4.80
CA THR A 146 10.82 -21.61 -5.22
C THR A 146 11.77 -22.37 -6.15
N VAL A 147 12.62 -21.63 -6.84
CA VAL A 147 13.80 -22.09 -7.58
C VAL A 147 15.01 -21.28 -7.12
N TRP A 148 16.17 -21.89 -7.09
CA TRP A 148 17.43 -21.19 -6.86
C TRP A 148 18.07 -20.80 -8.18
N VAL A 149 18.48 -19.54 -8.28
CA VAL A 149 19.14 -18.97 -9.46
C VAL A 149 20.53 -18.53 -9.07
N GLY A 150 21.55 -19.07 -9.72
CA GLY A 150 22.94 -18.71 -9.46
C GLY A 150 23.71 -18.38 -10.74
N VAL A 151 24.92 -17.86 -10.57
CA VAL A 151 25.84 -17.55 -11.67
C VAL A 151 27.07 -18.44 -11.59
N LEU A 152 27.34 -19.24 -12.63
CA LEU A 152 28.46 -20.18 -12.67
C LEU A 152 29.81 -19.46 -12.51
N GLY A 153 30.66 -20.03 -11.67
CA GLY A 153 31.97 -19.48 -11.35
C GLY A 153 31.93 -18.28 -10.40
N THR A 154 30.79 -18.03 -9.73
CA THR A 154 30.65 -16.99 -8.70
C THR A 154 29.98 -17.57 -7.46
N ASP A 155 29.87 -16.77 -6.41
CA ASP A 155 29.15 -17.14 -5.19
C ASP A 155 27.68 -16.65 -5.19
N VAL A 156 27.24 -16.01 -6.27
CA VAL A 156 25.88 -15.44 -6.38
C VAL A 156 24.87 -16.57 -6.44
N LEU A 157 23.96 -16.58 -5.46
CA LEU A 157 22.83 -17.50 -5.41
C LEU A 157 21.63 -16.81 -4.77
N VAL A 158 20.55 -16.64 -5.53
CA VAL A 158 19.31 -16.03 -5.05
C VAL A 158 18.17 -17.02 -5.11
N LYS A 159 17.20 -16.82 -4.22
CA LYS A 159 15.97 -17.59 -4.15
C LYS A 159 14.88 -16.84 -4.89
N THR A 160 14.11 -17.52 -5.75
CA THR A 160 12.93 -16.91 -6.35
C THR A 160 11.81 -16.79 -5.33
N ASP A 161 10.84 -15.91 -5.58
CA ASP A 161 9.54 -16.01 -4.95
C ASP A 161 8.73 -17.23 -5.48
N ALA A 162 7.52 -17.40 -4.95
CA ALA A 162 6.61 -18.50 -5.31
C ALA A 162 6.14 -18.48 -6.77
N ASN A 163 6.26 -17.33 -7.44
CA ASN A 163 5.91 -17.15 -8.85
C ASN A 163 7.14 -17.22 -9.76
N GLY A 164 8.30 -17.62 -9.20
CA GLY A 164 9.54 -17.76 -9.94
C GLY A 164 10.28 -16.45 -10.23
N TRP A 165 9.87 -15.34 -9.63
CA TRP A 165 10.56 -14.06 -9.82
C TRP A 165 11.86 -14.01 -9.02
N PHE A 166 12.93 -13.49 -9.63
CA PHE A 166 14.19 -13.22 -8.96
C PHE A 166 14.82 -11.91 -9.43
N ALA A 167 15.76 -11.39 -8.63
CA ALA A 167 16.60 -10.26 -8.98
C ALA A 167 18.04 -10.49 -8.50
N LEU A 168 19.00 -10.18 -9.37
CA LEU A 168 20.44 -10.20 -9.14
C LEU A 168 20.94 -8.76 -9.22
N PRO A 169 21.12 -8.06 -8.08
CA PRO A 169 21.32 -6.62 -8.06
C PRO A 169 22.72 -6.14 -8.49
N ALA A 170 23.71 -7.03 -8.57
CA ALA A 170 25.09 -6.67 -8.83
C ALA A 170 25.80 -7.69 -9.72
N VAL A 171 25.32 -7.87 -10.94
CA VAL A 171 25.92 -8.82 -11.90
C VAL A 171 27.15 -8.18 -12.57
N PRO A 172 28.32 -8.84 -12.61
CA PRO A 172 29.47 -8.34 -13.33
C PRO A 172 29.16 -8.08 -14.81
N ALA A 173 29.54 -6.90 -15.31
CA ALA A 173 29.31 -6.51 -16.70
C ALA A 173 30.50 -6.82 -17.61
N LYS A 174 30.29 -6.73 -18.93
CA LYS A 174 31.30 -6.91 -20.00
C LYS A 174 31.94 -8.30 -20.10
N ASP A 175 31.29 -9.33 -19.57
CA ASP A 175 31.70 -10.72 -19.76
C ASP A 175 30.50 -11.62 -20.05
N SER A 176 30.76 -12.77 -20.68
CA SER A 176 29.77 -13.82 -20.86
C SER A 176 29.66 -14.64 -19.58
N LEU A 177 28.49 -14.53 -18.94
CA LEU A 177 28.10 -15.27 -17.75
C LEU A 177 27.15 -16.40 -18.12
N GLN A 178 27.04 -17.38 -17.22
CA GLN A 178 26.04 -18.44 -17.32
C GLN A 178 25.23 -18.47 -16.04
N LEU A 179 23.92 -18.28 -16.17
CA LEU A 179 22.96 -18.56 -15.12
C LEU A 179 22.73 -20.06 -15.05
N TYR A 180 22.53 -20.58 -13.85
CA TYR A 180 22.03 -21.93 -13.62
C TYR A 180 20.81 -21.89 -12.72
N PHE A 181 19.91 -22.84 -12.93
CA PHE A 181 18.66 -22.98 -12.19
C PHE A 181 18.63 -24.34 -11.51
N VAL A 182 18.35 -24.38 -10.22
CA VAL A 182 18.20 -25.63 -9.46
C VAL A 182 16.95 -25.62 -8.61
N ASP A 183 16.36 -26.79 -8.40
CA ASP A 183 15.13 -26.96 -7.62
C ASP A 183 15.28 -26.53 -6.16
N GLU A 184 14.16 -26.42 -5.44
CA GLU A 184 14.12 -26.03 -4.03
C GLU A 184 15.04 -26.89 -3.15
N THR A 185 15.20 -28.17 -3.49
CA THR A 185 16.04 -29.13 -2.75
C THR A 185 17.53 -29.04 -3.09
N TYR A 186 17.88 -28.24 -4.11
CA TYR A 186 19.24 -28.04 -4.59
C TYR A 186 19.89 -29.31 -5.17
N LYS A 187 19.07 -30.26 -5.63
CA LYS A 187 19.52 -31.57 -6.15
C LYS A 187 19.31 -31.70 -7.65
N THR A 188 18.30 -31.03 -8.19
CA THR A 188 17.89 -31.17 -9.58
C THR A 188 18.32 -29.94 -10.37
N ASN A 189 19.10 -30.14 -11.43
CA ASN A 189 19.42 -29.07 -12.39
C ASN A 189 18.23 -28.85 -13.32
N LEU A 190 17.68 -27.63 -13.32
CA LEU A 190 16.53 -27.24 -14.12
C LEU A 190 16.96 -26.62 -15.46
N GLY A 191 18.20 -26.12 -15.57
CA GLY A 191 18.74 -25.62 -16.82
C GLY A 191 19.88 -24.61 -16.62
N GLU A 192 20.41 -24.12 -17.73
CA GLU A 192 21.44 -23.08 -17.78
C GLU A 192 21.14 -22.11 -18.92
N GLN A 193 21.49 -20.83 -18.73
CA GLN A 193 21.23 -19.77 -19.70
C GLN A 193 22.42 -18.82 -19.81
N THR A 194 22.78 -18.45 -21.03
CA THR A 194 23.84 -17.45 -21.24
C THR A 194 23.30 -16.06 -20.93
N LEU A 195 24.14 -15.25 -20.28
CA LEU A 195 23.85 -13.89 -19.87
C LEU A 195 25.04 -13.00 -20.25
N TYR A 196 24.73 -11.84 -20.82
CA TYR A 196 25.70 -10.77 -21.03
C TYR A 196 25.02 -9.48 -20.60
N VAL A 197 25.74 -8.63 -19.88
CA VAL A 197 25.21 -7.39 -19.30
C VAL A 197 26.22 -6.28 -19.54
N GLU A 198 25.74 -5.14 -20.01
CA GLU A 198 26.52 -3.91 -20.11
C GLU A 198 26.57 -3.16 -18.76
N PRO A 199 27.56 -2.29 -18.52
CA PRO A 199 27.64 -1.56 -17.26
C PRO A 199 26.39 -0.71 -16.99
N MET A 200 25.85 -0.81 -15.78
CA MET A 200 24.60 -0.14 -15.35
C MET A 200 23.33 -0.56 -16.12
N GLU A 201 23.39 -1.60 -16.94
CA GLU A 201 22.21 -2.12 -17.63
C GLU A 201 21.28 -2.81 -16.63
N SER A 202 19.97 -2.65 -16.84
CA SER A 202 18.92 -3.43 -16.18
C SER A 202 18.30 -4.38 -17.19
N VAL A 203 18.60 -5.66 -17.08
CA VAL A 203 18.05 -6.70 -17.94
C VAL A 203 16.87 -7.36 -17.23
N LEU A 204 15.73 -7.43 -17.91
CA LEU A 204 14.60 -8.24 -17.50
C LEU A 204 14.36 -9.32 -18.55
N LYS A 205 14.34 -10.60 -18.14
CA LYS A 205 14.20 -11.72 -19.08
C LYS A 205 13.25 -12.80 -18.56
N ASP A 206 12.48 -13.37 -19.47
CA ASP A 206 11.68 -14.56 -19.23
C ASP A 206 12.54 -15.80 -19.53
N TYR A 207 12.66 -16.67 -18.54
CA TYR A 207 13.39 -17.93 -18.67
C TYR A 207 12.46 -19.14 -18.67
N ARG A 208 11.14 -18.91 -18.60
CA ARG A 208 10.12 -19.96 -18.74
C ARG A 208 10.10 -20.50 -20.16
N ALA A 209 9.56 -21.70 -20.32
CA ALA A 209 9.21 -22.17 -21.65
C ALA A 209 8.16 -21.22 -22.28
N PRO A 210 8.17 -21.02 -23.62
CA PRO A 210 7.13 -20.25 -24.27
C PRO A 210 5.76 -20.85 -23.93
N ASP A 211 4.93 -20.07 -23.25
CA ASP A 211 3.56 -20.45 -22.92
C ASP A 211 2.66 -20.16 -24.13
N ASP A 212 1.68 -21.00 -24.39
CA ASP A 212 0.63 -20.72 -25.38
C ASP A 212 -0.47 -19.83 -24.80
N GLY A 213 -0.07 -18.97 -23.84
CA GLY A 213 -0.90 -18.09 -23.03
C GLY A 213 -2.10 -17.54 -23.78
N LYS A 214 -3.28 -17.79 -23.22
CA LYS A 214 -4.56 -17.52 -23.89
C LYS A 214 -4.90 -16.04 -23.91
N VAL A 215 -4.57 -15.32 -22.85
CA VAL A 215 -4.95 -13.92 -22.67
C VAL A 215 -3.75 -13.02 -22.95
N VAL A 216 -3.93 -12.04 -23.83
CA VAL A 216 -2.91 -11.03 -24.17
C VAL A 216 -3.21 -9.74 -23.40
N VAL A 217 -2.22 -9.22 -22.69
CA VAL A 217 -2.29 -7.92 -22.00
C VAL A 217 -1.49 -6.91 -22.80
N LEU A 218 -2.15 -5.80 -23.14
CA LEU A 218 -1.57 -4.72 -23.89
C LEU A 218 -1.53 -3.44 -23.05
N GLN A 219 -0.47 -2.66 -23.23
CA GLN A 219 -0.42 -1.26 -22.84
C GLN A 219 -1.45 -0.45 -23.64
N GLU A 220 -1.67 0.81 -23.24
CA GLU A 220 -2.61 1.71 -23.90
C GLU A 220 -2.28 1.92 -25.39
N ASP A 221 -0.98 1.99 -25.73
CA ASP A 221 -0.48 2.15 -27.10
C ASP A 221 -0.57 0.86 -27.95
N GLY A 222 -1.02 -0.25 -27.34
CA GLY A 222 -1.16 -1.55 -27.99
C GLY A 222 0.11 -2.40 -27.99
N THR A 223 1.21 -1.94 -27.38
CA THR A 223 2.39 -2.79 -27.15
C THR A 223 2.10 -3.83 -26.06
N PRO A 224 2.80 -4.98 -26.05
CA PRO A 224 2.66 -5.94 -24.97
C PRO A 224 2.99 -5.37 -23.59
N ALA A 225 2.11 -5.61 -22.61
CA ALA A 225 2.42 -5.33 -21.21
C ALA A 225 3.23 -6.48 -20.62
N ALA A 226 4.52 -6.52 -20.97
CA ALA A 226 5.44 -7.55 -20.52
C ALA A 226 5.59 -7.56 -18.98
N TYR A 227 5.63 -8.76 -18.38
CA TYR A 227 5.84 -8.97 -16.94
C TYR A 227 4.86 -8.26 -15.99
N ALA A 228 3.70 -7.86 -16.51
CA ALA A 228 2.62 -7.27 -15.75
C ALA A 228 2.15 -8.25 -14.66
N THR A 229 1.87 -7.72 -13.48
CA THR A 229 1.35 -8.50 -12.36
C THR A 229 -0.13 -8.77 -12.58
N VAL A 230 -0.54 -10.04 -12.50
CA VAL A 230 -1.93 -10.46 -12.61
C VAL A 230 -2.37 -11.06 -11.27
N ALA A 231 -3.58 -10.71 -10.84
CA ALA A 231 -4.20 -11.27 -9.66
C ALA A 231 -5.71 -11.47 -9.88
N LEU A 232 -6.24 -12.54 -9.30
CA LEU A 232 -7.65 -12.85 -9.27
C LEU A 232 -8.09 -12.99 -7.82
N ARG A 233 -9.07 -12.18 -7.41
CA ARG A 233 -9.64 -12.18 -6.06
C ARG A 233 -11.14 -12.36 -6.13
N ALA A 234 -11.75 -12.97 -5.11
CA ALA A 234 -13.21 -12.93 -4.99
C ALA A 234 -13.68 -11.47 -4.94
N ALA A 235 -14.79 -11.14 -5.60
CA ALA A 235 -15.23 -9.76 -5.77
C ALA A 235 -15.50 -9.02 -4.45
N GLY A 236 -15.88 -9.76 -3.40
CA GLY A 236 -16.08 -9.24 -2.04
C GLY A 236 -14.93 -9.52 -1.08
N ALA A 237 -13.75 -9.91 -1.57
CA ALA A 237 -12.59 -10.16 -0.70
C ALA A 237 -12.09 -8.86 -0.06
N MET A 238 -11.88 -8.88 1.25
CA MET A 238 -11.10 -7.89 1.98
C MET A 238 -9.66 -8.39 2.13
N VAL A 239 -8.71 -7.49 2.41
CA VAL A 239 -7.32 -7.90 2.67
C VAL A 239 -7.22 -8.75 3.93
N GLU A 240 -6.35 -9.76 3.91
CA GLU A 240 -6.18 -10.70 5.04
C GLU A 240 -5.42 -10.11 6.24
N LYS A 241 -4.60 -9.07 6.00
CA LYS A 241 -3.71 -8.49 7.01
C LYS A 241 -3.88 -6.97 7.06
N TYR A 242 -4.23 -6.47 8.24
CA TYR A 242 -4.35 -5.04 8.53
C TYR A 242 -2.98 -4.39 8.77
N ALA A 243 -2.22 -4.26 7.70
CA ALA A 243 -1.04 -3.41 7.62
C ALA A 243 -1.18 -2.49 6.42
N VAL A 244 -0.52 -1.33 6.44
CA VAL A 244 -0.53 -0.45 5.26
C VAL A 244 0.05 -1.22 4.07
N GLN A 245 -0.77 -1.39 3.05
CA GLN A 245 -0.45 -2.06 1.81
C GLN A 245 -0.70 -1.05 0.69
N ASN A 246 0.37 -0.43 0.19
CA ASN A 246 0.30 0.51 -0.93
C ASN A 246 0.40 -0.19 -2.29
N LYS A 247 0.09 -1.48 -2.33
CA LYS A 247 0.14 -2.31 -3.53
C LYS A 247 -1.29 -2.58 -3.97
N MET A 248 -1.57 -2.48 -5.26
CA MET A 248 -2.92 -2.76 -5.75
C MET A 248 -3.26 -4.25 -5.66
N VAL A 249 -2.28 -5.13 -5.93
CA VAL A 249 -2.45 -6.59 -5.92
C VAL A 249 -1.15 -7.30 -5.57
N ASP A 250 -1.25 -8.39 -4.82
CA ASP A 250 -0.23 -9.42 -4.74
C ASP A 250 -0.31 -10.36 -5.95
N SER A 251 0.86 -10.69 -6.50
CA SER A 251 0.94 -11.40 -7.77
C SER A 251 0.51 -12.85 -7.58
N ASP A 252 -0.46 -13.30 -8.37
CA ASP A 252 -0.72 -14.73 -8.54
C ASP A 252 0.17 -15.27 -9.66
N ILE A 253 0.29 -14.50 -10.74
CA ILE A 253 1.17 -14.79 -11.89
C ILE A 253 1.64 -13.49 -12.53
N ARG A 254 2.58 -13.61 -13.48
CA ARG A 254 3.02 -12.51 -14.35
C ARG A 254 2.91 -12.87 -15.81
N THR A 255 2.62 -11.88 -16.64
CA THR A 255 2.67 -12.03 -18.09
C THR A 255 4.08 -12.35 -18.58
N ASP A 256 4.20 -12.97 -19.74
CA ASP A 256 5.48 -13.18 -20.44
C ASP A 256 6.00 -11.90 -21.12
N ASP A 257 7.07 -12.02 -21.89
CA ASP A 257 7.67 -10.92 -22.66
C ASP A 257 6.77 -10.41 -23.80
N GLN A 258 5.79 -11.21 -24.22
CA GLN A 258 4.75 -10.87 -25.19
C GLN A 258 3.42 -10.45 -24.52
N GLY A 259 3.44 -10.20 -23.21
CA GLY A 259 2.28 -9.75 -22.44
C GLY A 259 1.20 -10.83 -22.27
N LYS A 260 1.51 -12.11 -22.51
CA LYS A 260 0.54 -13.20 -22.41
C LYS A 260 0.56 -13.86 -21.05
N PHE A 261 -0.58 -14.42 -20.66
CA PHE A 261 -0.66 -15.30 -19.51
C PHE A 261 -1.75 -16.37 -19.67
N ALA A 262 -1.60 -17.44 -18.90
CA ALA A 262 -2.63 -18.42 -18.63
C ALA A 262 -2.77 -18.63 -17.12
N MET A 263 -3.99 -18.94 -16.68
CA MET A 263 -4.25 -19.36 -15.30
C MET A 263 -5.44 -20.29 -15.23
N GLU A 264 -5.52 -21.06 -14.14
CA GLU A 264 -6.70 -21.84 -13.84
C GLU A 264 -7.84 -20.93 -13.38
N TRP A 265 -8.97 -21.01 -14.08
CA TRP A 265 -10.14 -20.20 -13.76
C TRP A 265 -11.02 -20.89 -12.72
N PRO A 266 -11.55 -20.15 -11.72
CA PRO A 266 -12.57 -20.67 -10.82
C PRO A 266 -13.84 -21.05 -11.61
N THR A 267 -14.62 -22.00 -11.09
CA THR A 267 -15.81 -22.51 -11.78
C THR A 267 -17.12 -21.87 -11.33
N LYS A 268 -17.11 -21.12 -10.21
CA LYS A 268 -18.30 -20.47 -9.63
C LYS A 268 -17.93 -19.24 -8.80
N GLY A 269 -18.85 -18.28 -8.71
CA GLY A 269 -18.68 -17.04 -7.95
C GLY A 269 -18.28 -15.86 -8.83
N ASP A 270 -18.15 -14.69 -8.20
CA ASP A 270 -17.74 -13.44 -8.86
C ASP A 270 -16.32 -13.08 -8.42
N PHE A 271 -15.49 -12.68 -9.37
CA PHE A 271 -14.07 -12.40 -9.14
C PHE A 271 -13.66 -11.09 -9.79
N ARG A 272 -12.84 -10.32 -9.08
CA ARG A 272 -12.14 -9.17 -9.64
C ARG A 272 -10.83 -9.67 -10.23
N LEU A 273 -10.70 -9.56 -11.56
CA LEU A 273 -9.43 -9.74 -12.26
C LEU A 273 -8.74 -8.39 -12.34
N THR A 274 -7.50 -8.32 -11.85
CA THR A 274 -6.70 -7.09 -11.86
C THR A 274 -5.33 -7.38 -12.45
N VAL A 275 -4.92 -6.53 -13.39
CA VAL A 275 -3.61 -6.58 -14.04
C VAL A 275 -2.94 -5.22 -13.90
N VAL A 276 -1.67 -5.18 -13.49
CA VAL A 276 -0.94 -3.95 -13.20
C VAL A 276 0.42 -3.96 -13.86
N SER A 277 0.78 -2.85 -14.52
CA SER A 277 2.11 -2.61 -15.07
C SER A 277 2.43 -1.12 -15.06
N GLU A 278 3.53 -0.73 -14.42
CA GLU A 278 4.12 0.62 -14.51
C GLU A 278 3.15 1.82 -14.43
N GLY A 279 2.26 1.86 -13.43
CA GLY A 279 1.30 2.96 -13.27
C GLY A 279 0.06 2.86 -14.17
N PHE A 280 -0.07 1.77 -14.92
CA PHE A 280 -1.26 1.36 -15.65
C PHE A 280 -1.90 0.14 -15.00
N ALA A 281 -3.22 0.02 -15.12
CA ALA A 281 -3.95 -1.13 -14.64
C ALA A 281 -5.17 -1.44 -15.51
N PHE A 282 -5.59 -2.69 -15.46
CA PHE A 282 -6.92 -3.15 -15.84
C PHE A 282 -7.54 -3.77 -14.59
N SER A 283 -8.80 -3.45 -14.27
CA SER A 283 -9.52 -4.15 -13.20
C SER A 283 -11.00 -4.22 -13.54
N LYS A 284 -11.59 -5.41 -13.38
CA LYS A 284 -13.02 -5.62 -13.58
C LYS A 284 -13.52 -6.84 -12.83
N VAL A 285 -14.77 -6.78 -12.37
CA VAL A 285 -15.48 -7.95 -11.82
C VAL A 285 -16.12 -8.77 -12.94
N PHE A 286 -15.88 -10.08 -12.92
CA PHE A 286 -16.44 -11.08 -13.83
C PHE A 286 -17.09 -12.20 -13.04
N ALA A 287 -18.17 -12.77 -13.59
CA ALA A 287 -18.63 -14.07 -13.15
C ALA A 287 -17.62 -15.14 -13.60
N ALA A 288 -17.45 -16.19 -12.80
CA ALA A 288 -16.51 -17.29 -13.08
C ALA A 288 -16.68 -17.91 -14.48
N ALA A 289 -17.91 -17.97 -14.99
CA ALA A 289 -18.22 -18.53 -16.31
C ALA A 289 -17.73 -17.65 -17.49
N GLU A 290 -17.43 -16.37 -17.24
CA GLU A 290 -16.99 -15.41 -18.26
C GLU A 290 -15.46 -15.41 -18.43
N LEU A 291 -14.72 -15.70 -17.36
CA LEU A 291 -13.25 -15.67 -17.34
C LEU A 291 -12.59 -16.51 -18.44
N PRO A 292 -13.07 -17.75 -18.74
CA PRO A 292 -12.47 -18.55 -19.80
C PRO A 292 -12.63 -17.94 -21.20
N ALA A 293 -13.52 -16.97 -21.41
CA ALA A 293 -13.73 -16.34 -22.72
C ALA A 293 -12.82 -15.12 -22.96
N LEU A 294 -12.04 -14.70 -21.96
CA LEU A 294 -11.11 -13.58 -22.09
C LEU A 294 -10.01 -13.87 -23.12
N ASP A 295 -9.70 -12.87 -23.93
CA ASP A 295 -8.71 -12.93 -25.00
C ASP A 295 -7.69 -11.79 -24.92
N THR A 296 -8.13 -10.55 -24.74
CA THR A 296 -7.29 -9.35 -24.73
C THR A 296 -7.72 -8.40 -23.62
N LEU A 297 -6.75 -7.96 -22.82
CA LEU A 297 -6.91 -6.93 -21.80
C LEU A 297 -6.09 -5.70 -22.21
N ARG A 298 -6.62 -4.51 -21.97
CA ARG A 298 -5.90 -3.25 -22.21
C ARG A 298 -5.76 -2.50 -20.90
N LEU A 299 -4.53 -2.18 -20.54
CA LEU A 299 -4.24 -1.39 -19.36
C LEU A 299 -4.52 0.09 -19.66
N VAL A 300 -5.04 0.79 -18.66
CA VAL A 300 -5.24 2.24 -18.69
C VAL A 300 -4.48 2.89 -17.54
N PRO A 301 -4.09 4.18 -17.64
CA PRO A 301 -3.44 4.87 -16.54
C PRO A 301 -4.24 4.77 -15.24
N THR A 302 -3.56 4.44 -14.14
CA THR A 302 -4.14 4.43 -12.80
C THR A 302 -4.54 5.83 -12.34
N ALA A 303 -5.26 5.89 -11.21
CA ALA A 303 -5.69 7.14 -10.60
C ALA A 303 -5.39 7.14 -9.09
N ALA A 304 -5.49 8.30 -8.47
CA ALA A 304 -5.50 8.44 -7.01
C ALA A 304 -6.86 8.94 -6.55
N VAL A 305 -7.43 8.33 -5.51
CA VAL A 305 -8.70 8.75 -4.91
C VAL A 305 -8.45 9.23 -3.49
N SER A 306 -8.77 10.49 -3.21
CA SER A 306 -8.72 11.08 -1.88
C SER A 306 -10.14 11.39 -1.40
N SER A 307 -10.44 11.03 -0.16
CA SER A 307 -11.75 11.27 0.45
C SER A 307 -11.61 11.20 1.98
N LYS A 308 -12.75 11.14 2.67
CA LYS A 308 -12.85 11.05 4.13
C LYS A 308 -13.97 10.11 4.56
N VAL A 309 -13.84 9.59 5.76
CA VAL A 309 -14.88 8.85 6.48
C VAL A 309 -15.05 9.52 7.84
N THR A 310 -16.28 9.60 8.34
CA THR A 310 -16.52 10.14 9.68
C THR A 310 -16.05 9.10 10.68
N LEU A 311 -15.10 9.44 11.56
CA LEU A 311 -14.63 8.48 12.57
C LEU A 311 -15.56 8.46 13.80
N LEU A 312 -15.57 7.36 14.52
CA LEU A 312 -16.03 7.35 15.91
C LEU A 312 -15.07 8.19 16.76
N SER A 313 -15.57 8.90 17.76
CA SER A 313 -14.76 9.76 18.62
C SER A 313 -13.73 9.01 19.47
N SER A 314 -13.93 7.71 19.68
CA SER A 314 -12.97 6.81 20.32
C SER A 314 -11.84 6.35 19.40
N ASN A 315 -11.97 6.57 18.09
CA ASN A 315 -11.07 6.00 17.09
C ASN A 315 -10.12 7.08 16.57
N ASP A 316 -8.82 6.82 16.66
CA ASP A 316 -7.79 7.67 16.06
C ASP A 316 -7.66 7.46 14.55
N PHE A 317 -8.23 6.39 14.01
CA PHE A 317 -8.25 6.06 12.59
C PHE A 317 -9.25 4.94 12.29
N ALA A 318 -9.59 4.81 11.02
CA ALA A 318 -10.12 3.63 10.35
C ALA A 318 -9.13 3.12 9.28
N TRP A 319 -9.22 1.83 8.99
CA TRP A 319 -8.63 1.23 7.79
C TRP A 319 -9.59 1.37 6.62
N VAL A 320 -9.03 1.61 5.43
CA VAL A 320 -9.77 1.79 4.18
C VAL A 320 -9.22 0.84 3.15
N GLY A 321 -10.06 -0.05 2.63
CA GLY A 321 -9.67 -1.00 1.60
C GLY A 321 -10.64 -0.98 0.43
N VAL A 322 -10.24 -1.63 -0.66
CA VAL A 322 -11.07 -1.79 -1.86
C VAL A 322 -11.33 -3.27 -2.06
N TYR A 323 -12.60 -3.65 -2.18
CA TYR A 323 -12.95 -5.07 -2.35
C TYR A 323 -12.35 -5.67 -3.62
N GLY A 324 -11.77 -6.85 -3.46
CA GLY A 324 -11.11 -7.60 -4.52
C GLY A 324 -9.74 -7.03 -4.93
N LEU A 325 -9.19 -6.08 -4.18
CA LEU A 325 -7.81 -5.58 -4.32
C LEU A 325 -7.04 -5.86 -3.02
N ASP A 326 -5.71 -5.90 -3.12
CA ASP A 326 -4.80 -6.04 -1.96
C ASP A 326 -4.34 -4.67 -1.44
N LEU A 327 -5.20 -3.66 -1.60
CA LEU A 327 -4.96 -2.26 -1.25
C LEU A 327 -5.62 -1.95 0.09
N LEU A 328 -4.81 -1.54 1.07
CA LEU A 328 -5.29 -1.12 2.38
C LEU A 328 -4.50 0.08 2.89
N VAL A 329 -5.19 1.18 3.16
CA VAL A 329 -4.62 2.41 3.68
C VAL A 329 -5.20 2.76 5.03
N LYS A 330 -4.49 3.62 5.75
CA LYS A 330 -4.89 4.11 7.07
C LYS A 330 -5.35 5.56 6.93
N THR A 331 -6.49 5.89 7.50
CA THR A 331 -6.91 7.30 7.65
C THR A 331 -6.02 8.05 8.64
N ASN A 332 -6.04 9.38 8.57
CA ASN A 332 -5.55 10.23 9.66
C ASN A 332 -6.60 10.35 10.80
N ASN A 333 -6.30 11.14 11.82
CA ASN A 333 -7.15 11.34 13.00
C ASN A 333 -8.42 12.16 12.76
N VAL A 334 -8.63 12.66 11.54
CA VAL A 334 -9.88 13.30 11.11
C VAL A 334 -10.60 12.48 10.04
N GLY A 335 -10.13 11.26 9.77
CA GLY A 335 -10.78 10.32 8.86
C GLY A 335 -10.45 10.51 7.38
N GLU A 336 -9.50 11.38 7.02
CA GLU A 336 -9.07 11.56 5.64
C GLU A 336 -8.12 10.44 5.21
N TYR A 337 -8.21 10.04 3.94
CA TYR A 337 -7.37 9.00 3.35
C TYR A 337 -7.09 9.27 1.87
N VAL A 338 -6.06 8.59 1.36
CA VAL A 338 -5.72 8.54 -0.07
C VAL A 338 -5.54 7.08 -0.45
N LEU A 339 -6.25 6.63 -1.48
CA LEU A 339 -6.04 5.36 -2.17
C LEU A 339 -5.13 5.63 -3.38
N PRO A 340 -3.83 5.32 -3.31
CA PRO A 340 -2.90 5.58 -4.39
C PRO A 340 -3.01 4.53 -5.49
N GLY A 341 -2.86 4.98 -6.75
CA GLY A 341 -2.70 4.11 -7.90
C GLY A 341 -3.78 3.04 -8.00
N VAL A 342 -5.05 3.41 -7.87
CA VAL A 342 -6.22 2.52 -8.05
C VAL A 342 -6.56 2.33 -9.52
N PRO A 343 -7.26 1.25 -9.90
CA PRO A 343 -7.79 1.09 -11.24
C PRO A 343 -8.72 2.25 -11.63
N ALA A 344 -8.67 2.65 -12.89
CA ALA A 344 -9.56 3.64 -13.47
C ALA A 344 -10.56 3.01 -14.44
N GLY A 345 -11.68 3.70 -14.68
CA GLY A 345 -12.71 3.28 -15.64
C GLY A 345 -13.67 2.19 -15.17
N ASP A 346 -13.49 1.64 -13.97
CA ASP A 346 -14.42 0.72 -13.31
C ASP A 346 -14.89 1.27 -11.95
N SER A 347 -15.98 0.70 -11.43
CA SER A 347 -16.49 1.00 -10.10
C SER A 347 -15.62 0.35 -9.02
N LEU A 348 -15.22 1.15 -8.04
CA LEU A 348 -14.47 0.77 -6.85
C LEU A 348 -15.45 0.69 -5.68
N SER A 349 -15.62 -0.52 -5.12
CA SER A 349 -16.34 -0.72 -3.87
C SER A 349 -15.33 -0.63 -2.72
N ILE A 350 -15.46 0.39 -1.90
CA ILE A 350 -14.58 0.72 -0.79
C ILE A 350 -15.24 0.27 0.52
N TYR A 351 -14.46 -0.36 1.40
CA TYR A 351 -14.89 -0.72 2.75
C TYR A 351 -14.04 -0.01 3.80
N PHE A 352 -14.66 0.21 4.95
CA PHE A 352 -14.02 0.82 6.11
C PHE A 352 -14.13 -0.13 7.29
N VAL A 353 -13.05 -0.32 8.05
CA VAL A 353 -13.08 -1.05 9.32
C VAL A 353 -12.37 -0.25 10.41
N THR A 354 -12.78 -0.44 11.65
CA THR A 354 -12.25 0.30 12.80
C THR A 354 -10.85 -0.18 13.20
N ALA A 355 -10.08 0.67 13.88
CA ALA A 355 -8.71 0.38 14.33
C ALA A 355 -8.57 -0.88 15.19
N ASP A 356 -9.59 -1.20 15.99
CA ASP A 356 -9.61 -2.31 16.95
C ASP A 356 -10.16 -3.62 16.37
N SER A 357 -10.31 -3.70 15.04
CA SER A 357 -11.00 -4.79 14.36
C SER A 357 -10.20 -6.11 14.28
N ALA A 358 -9.67 -6.60 15.40
CA ALA A 358 -9.42 -8.04 15.60
C ALA A 358 -10.68 -8.92 15.35
N LYS A 359 -11.82 -8.30 14.96
CA LYS A 359 -13.10 -8.89 14.60
C LYS A 359 -13.66 -8.51 13.21
N GLU A 360 -12.90 -7.84 12.33
CA GLU A 360 -13.37 -7.53 10.95
C GLU A 360 -14.74 -6.82 10.89
N GLU A 361 -15.11 -6.03 11.89
CA GLU A 361 -16.42 -5.37 11.90
C GLU A 361 -16.43 -4.22 10.87
N LEU A 362 -17.19 -4.46 9.80
CA LEU A 362 -17.46 -3.49 8.75
C LEU A 362 -18.09 -2.24 9.36
N TYR A 363 -17.44 -1.10 9.16
CA TYR A 363 -17.85 0.19 9.70
C TYR A 363 -18.74 0.96 8.71
N ALA A 364 -18.29 1.05 7.46
CA ALA A 364 -19.02 1.72 6.40
C ALA A 364 -18.62 1.11 5.04
N GLU A 365 -19.43 1.40 4.02
CA GLU A 365 -19.14 1.06 2.63
C GLU A 365 -19.42 2.25 1.73
N TRP A 366 -18.68 2.34 0.64
CA TRP A 366 -18.86 3.38 -0.35
C TRP A 366 -18.51 2.90 -1.75
N LYS A 367 -19.08 3.55 -2.76
CA LYS A 367 -18.80 3.25 -4.17
C LYS A 367 -18.40 4.50 -4.90
N THR A 368 -17.36 4.39 -5.71
CA THR A 368 -16.86 5.48 -6.55
C THR A 368 -16.29 4.93 -7.85
N ALA A 369 -15.97 5.79 -8.80
CA ALA A 369 -15.23 5.44 -10.01
C ALA A 369 -14.17 6.51 -10.27
N ALA A 370 -12.98 6.08 -10.65
CA ALA A 370 -11.87 6.97 -10.93
C ALA A 370 -11.64 7.13 -12.44
N GLU A 371 -11.34 8.35 -12.87
CA GLU A 371 -10.95 8.65 -14.24
C GLU A 371 -9.45 8.34 -14.46
N PRO A 372 -9.05 7.83 -15.64
CA PRO A 372 -7.64 7.52 -15.90
C PRO A 372 -6.73 8.74 -15.75
N ASN A 373 -5.52 8.55 -15.23
CA ASN A 373 -4.50 9.59 -15.04
C ASN A 373 -5.01 10.81 -14.24
N SER A 374 -5.79 10.56 -13.19
CA SER A 374 -6.40 11.63 -12.39
C SER A 374 -6.07 11.51 -10.90
N THR A 375 -6.19 12.63 -10.19
CA THR A 375 -6.28 12.67 -8.74
C THR A 375 -7.64 13.26 -8.39
N GLN A 376 -8.51 12.44 -7.82
CA GLN A 376 -9.86 12.85 -7.46
C GLN A 376 -9.95 13.17 -5.97
N PHE A 377 -10.58 14.30 -5.67
CA PHE A 377 -10.94 14.70 -4.31
C PHE A 377 -12.45 14.59 -4.18
N LEU A 378 -12.90 13.56 -3.50
CA LEU A 378 -14.31 13.25 -3.38
C LEU A 378 -14.78 13.61 -1.96
N SER A 379 -16.00 14.11 -1.85
CA SER A 379 -16.64 14.41 -0.57
C SER A 379 -17.90 13.57 -0.44
N PRO A 380 -17.97 12.65 0.53
CA PRO A 380 -19.15 11.81 0.69
C PRO A 380 -20.35 12.64 1.17
N VAL A 381 -21.54 12.13 0.90
CA VAL A 381 -22.81 12.77 1.26
C VAL A 381 -23.67 11.76 1.99
N MET A 382 -24.20 12.16 3.14
CA MET A 382 -25.07 11.35 3.98
C MET A 382 -26.42 12.04 4.16
N VAL A 383 -27.50 11.42 3.71
CA VAL A 383 -28.87 11.89 3.97
C VAL A 383 -29.29 11.34 5.32
N LEU A 384 -29.49 12.23 6.30
CA LEU A 384 -29.99 11.84 7.62
C LEU A 384 -31.51 11.62 7.61
N GLN A 385 -32.24 12.41 6.80
CA GLN A 385 -33.69 12.32 6.67
C GLN A 385 -34.23 13.12 5.48
N ASP A 386 -35.03 12.48 4.62
CA ASP A 386 -35.78 13.09 3.52
C ASP A 386 -37.31 12.90 3.65
N PHE A 387 -37.76 12.23 4.72
CA PHE A 387 -39.16 11.95 5.07
C PHE A 387 -39.98 11.20 4.00
N GLU A 388 -39.33 10.61 2.99
CA GLU A 388 -40.01 9.78 1.97
C GLU A 388 -40.24 8.34 2.43
N GLY A 389 -39.50 7.91 3.46
CA GLY A 389 -39.64 6.61 4.11
C GLY A 389 -39.92 6.72 5.60
N ASP A 390 -39.33 5.82 6.38
CA ASP A 390 -39.47 5.80 7.83
C ASP A 390 -38.68 6.93 8.50
N ALA A 391 -39.23 7.47 9.60
CA ALA A 391 -38.56 8.48 10.42
C ALA A 391 -38.00 7.90 11.73
N ASP A 392 -37.49 6.68 11.66
CA ASP A 392 -36.91 5.98 12.80
C ASP A 392 -35.72 6.74 13.38
N GLY A 393 -35.61 6.76 14.71
CA GLY A 393 -34.55 7.48 15.43
C GLY A 393 -34.71 9.01 15.48
N TRP A 394 -35.71 9.58 14.80
CA TRP A 394 -36.05 11.00 14.93
C TRP A 394 -37.10 11.22 16.03
N TYR A 395 -36.94 12.30 16.78
CA TYR A 395 -37.82 12.62 17.91
C TYR A 395 -38.14 14.11 18.01
N LEU A 396 -39.22 14.38 18.73
CA LEU A 396 -39.63 15.72 19.18
C LEU A 396 -39.29 15.87 20.65
N ASN A 397 -38.80 17.04 21.04
CA ASN A 397 -38.58 17.36 22.45
C ASN A 397 -38.91 18.83 22.74
N ILE A 398 -39.25 19.12 23.98
CA ILE A 398 -39.65 20.45 24.45
C ILE A 398 -38.85 20.84 25.68
N ASP A 399 -38.84 22.12 26.01
CA ASP A 399 -38.14 22.60 27.19
C ASP A 399 -38.51 21.85 28.46
N SER A 400 -37.51 21.69 29.33
CA SER A 400 -37.67 21.02 30.61
C SER A 400 -38.40 21.87 31.65
N LEU A 401 -38.70 23.14 31.35
CA LEU A 401 -39.35 24.06 32.30
C LEU A 401 -40.84 23.72 32.46
N LYS A 402 -41.43 23.00 31.50
CA LYS A 402 -42.85 22.58 31.52
C LYS A 402 -43.81 23.74 31.75
N LYS A 403 -43.46 24.94 31.26
CA LYS A 403 -44.24 26.18 31.42
C LYS A 403 -45.31 26.36 30.35
N GLY A 404 -45.72 25.28 29.69
CA GLY A 404 -46.78 25.28 28.67
C GLY A 404 -46.29 25.23 27.23
N THR A 405 -45.00 24.94 27.01
CA THR A 405 -44.51 24.55 25.69
C THR A 405 -45.04 23.16 25.34
N GLU A 406 -45.57 22.99 24.13
CA GLU A 406 -46.10 21.72 23.65
C GLU A 406 -45.99 21.60 22.13
N PHE A 407 -45.78 20.38 21.65
CA PHE A 407 -46.10 20.02 20.28
C PHE A 407 -47.57 19.63 20.17
N LYS A 408 -48.25 20.16 19.15
CA LYS A 408 -49.57 19.67 18.72
C LYS A 408 -49.45 18.37 17.94
N THR A 409 -48.30 18.17 17.29
CA THR A 409 -47.93 16.91 16.62
C THR A 409 -47.49 15.88 17.64
N ALA A 410 -48.04 14.66 17.61
CA ALA A 410 -47.79 13.66 18.65
C ALA A 410 -46.35 13.10 18.63
N ASN A 411 -45.77 12.90 17.45
CA ASN A 411 -44.41 12.41 17.22
C ASN A 411 -43.97 12.80 15.79
N VAL A 412 -42.74 12.45 15.40
CA VAL A 412 -42.21 12.81 14.07
C VAL A 412 -43.06 12.21 12.95
N VAL A 413 -43.41 10.92 13.02
CA VAL A 413 -44.22 10.22 12.02
C VAL A 413 -45.58 10.89 11.81
N ALA A 414 -46.24 11.29 12.90
CA ALA A 414 -47.53 11.99 12.83
C ALA A 414 -47.44 13.41 12.24
N GLY A 415 -46.23 13.96 12.13
CA GLY A 415 -45.97 15.24 11.47
C GLY A 415 -45.58 15.10 10.01
N ILE A 416 -45.39 13.88 9.49
CA ILE A 416 -45.04 13.70 8.07
C ILE A 416 -46.29 13.96 7.23
N GLU A 417 -46.20 14.92 6.31
CA GLU A 417 -47.27 15.23 5.36
C GLU A 417 -46.70 15.53 3.97
N ASN A 418 -47.52 15.31 2.93
CA ASN A 418 -47.14 15.71 1.59
C ASN A 418 -47.32 17.23 1.41
N ASP A 419 -46.23 17.95 1.20
CA ASP A 419 -46.26 19.38 0.93
C ASP A 419 -46.19 19.65 -0.57
N SER A 420 -47.34 19.98 -1.18
CA SER A 420 -47.43 20.25 -2.62
C SER A 420 -46.50 21.36 -3.12
N SER A 421 -46.09 22.32 -2.26
CA SER A 421 -45.17 23.38 -2.65
C SER A 421 -43.70 22.93 -2.69
N ARG A 422 -43.36 21.86 -1.97
CA ARG A 422 -42.07 21.18 -2.04
C ARG A 422 -42.05 20.06 -3.08
N GLY A 423 -43.19 19.40 -3.26
CA GLY A 423 -43.34 18.23 -4.13
C GLY A 423 -42.86 16.91 -3.51
N SER A 424 -42.73 16.84 -2.19
CA SER A 424 -42.23 15.71 -1.40
C SER A 424 -43.05 15.52 -0.12
N ASN A 425 -42.82 14.41 0.56
CA ASN A 425 -43.18 14.27 1.97
C ASN A 425 -42.20 15.07 2.83
N VAL A 426 -42.70 15.76 3.84
CA VAL A 426 -41.91 16.64 4.71
C VAL A 426 -42.34 16.47 6.15
N PHE A 427 -41.49 16.80 7.11
CA PHE A 427 -41.95 16.97 8.48
C PHE A 427 -42.61 18.33 8.66
N HIS A 428 -43.83 18.34 9.21
CA HIS A 428 -44.58 19.50 9.64
C HIS A 428 -44.82 19.45 11.16
N GLY A 429 -44.13 20.32 11.89
CA GLY A 429 -44.28 20.50 13.33
C GLY A 429 -45.16 21.68 13.67
N LYS A 430 -46.30 21.43 14.33
CA LYS A 430 -47.11 22.48 14.96
C LYS A 430 -46.81 22.53 16.45
N TYR A 431 -46.56 23.72 16.97
CA TYR A 431 -46.12 23.88 18.35
C TYR A 431 -46.70 25.15 18.99
N LYS A 432 -46.59 25.20 20.30
CA LYS A 432 -46.85 26.37 21.12
C LYS A 432 -45.70 26.50 22.09
N LEU A 433 -45.03 27.64 22.12
CA LEU A 433 -44.00 27.93 23.11
C LEU A 433 -44.62 28.57 24.36
N ALA A 434 -44.05 28.28 25.52
CA ALA A 434 -44.34 29.02 26.73
C ALA A 434 -43.95 30.49 26.56
N ASN A 435 -44.61 31.38 27.30
CA ASN A 435 -44.23 32.79 27.37
C ASN A 435 -43.02 32.95 28.31
N ASP A 436 -41.86 32.46 27.87
CA ASP A 436 -40.60 32.43 28.61
C ASP A 436 -39.43 32.53 27.62
N ASP A 437 -38.42 33.33 27.92
CA ASP A 437 -37.26 33.56 27.04
C ASP A 437 -36.39 32.31 26.84
N TYR A 438 -36.58 31.27 27.67
CA TYR A 438 -35.91 29.97 27.55
C TYR A 438 -36.83 28.88 26.98
N ALA A 439 -38.04 29.22 26.53
CA ALA A 439 -38.95 28.27 25.91
C ALA A 439 -38.39 27.79 24.56
N TRP A 440 -38.31 26.48 24.38
CA TRP A 440 -37.85 25.89 23.13
C TRP A 440 -38.60 24.61 22.83
N ALA A 441 -38.72 24.31 21.54
CA ALA A 441 -39.10 23.02 21.02
C ALA A 441 -38.07 22.60 19.97
N LEU A 442 -37.90 21.30 19.75
CA LEU A 442 -36.96 20.79 18.76
C LEU A 442 -37.46 19.54 18.07
N ILE A 443 -36.93 19.32 16.88
CA ILE A 443 -36.89 18.02 16.19
C ILE A 443 -35.42 17.63 16.02
N GLY A 444 -35.10 16.34 16.11
CA GLY A 444 -33.76 15.89 15.80
C GLY A 444 -33.57 14.40 15.96
N THR A 445 -32.31 13.97 15.97
CA THR A 445 -31.90 12.58 16.08
C THR A 445 -30.63 12.44 16.92
N SER A 446 -30.34 11.22 17.36
CA SER A 446 -29.11 10.86 18.06
C SER A 446 -28.35 9.78 17.29
N PHE A 447 -27.05 9.96 17.16
CA PHE A 447 -26.16 8.94 16.59
C PHE A 447 -25.98 7.79 17.59
N GLU A 448 -25.79 6.56 17.10
CA GLU A 448 -25.55 5.39 17.97
C GLU A 448 -24.25 5.53 18.76
N HIS A 449 -23.23 6.13 18.15
CA HIS A 449 -21.93 6.42 18.75
C HIS A 449 -21.67 7.93 18.80
N TYR A 450 -20.58 8.33 19.48
CA TYR A 450 -20.06 9.68 19.34
C TYR A 450 -19.28 9.75 18.03
N MET A 451 -19.58 10.76 17.24
CA MET A 451 -19.03 10.94 15.89
C MET A 451 -18.04 12.10 15.89
N ASN A 452 -16.90 11.92 15.23
CA ASN A 452 -15.94 12.97 14.97
C ASN A 452 -16.32 13.69 13.67
N PHE A 453 -17.02 14.82 13.82
CA PHE A 453 -17.43 15.68 12.71
C PHE A 453 -16.39 16.77 12.39
N ALA A 454 -15.16 16.69 12.89
CA ALA A 454 -14.15 17.73 12.69
C ALA A 454 -13.87 18.08 11.21
N ALA A 455 -14.13 17.14 10.29
CA ALA A 455 -13.89 17.29 8.86
C ALA A 455 -15.16 17.38 7.99
N ILE A 456 -16.37 17.53 8.57
CA ILE A 456 -17.58 17.74 7.75
C ILE A 456 -17.50 19.08 7.00
N ASP A 457 -18.08 19.13 5.81
CA ASP A 457 -18.04 20.34 4.96
C ASP A 457 -19.21 21.28 5.28
N SER A 458 -20.43 20.74 5.30
CA SER A 458 -21.63 21.51 5.60
C SER A 458 -22.81 20.60 5.94
N ILE A 459 -23.83 21.20 6.52
CA ILE A 459 -25.14 20.61 6.73
C ILE A 459 -26.14 21.40 5.91
N VAL A 460 -26.94 20.71 5.11
CA VAL A 460 -27.95 21.34 4.26
C VAL A 460 -29.31 20.73 4.56
N PHE A 461 -30.33 21.56 4.60
CA PHE A 461 -31.72 21.13 4.68
C PHE A 461 -32.63 22.23 4.13
N TYR A 462 -33.89 21.90 3.87
CA TYR A 462 -34.92 22.87 3.51
C TYR A 462 -35.83 23.15 4.69
N ALA A 463 -36.24 24.40 4.87
CA ALA A 463 -37.20 24.78 5.90
C ALA A 463 -38.14 25.92 5.47
N LYS A 464 -39.34 25.94 6.04
CA LYS A 464 -40.31 27.05 5.99
C LYS A 464 -41.13 27.09 7.28
N GLY A 465 -41.81 28.19 7.56
CA GLY A 465 -42.57 28.37 8.81
C GLY A 465 -42.83 29.84 9.13
N ASP A 466 -43.40 30.10 10.29
CA ASP A 466 -43.78 31.45 10.78
C ASP A 466 -42.93 31.95 11.95
N GLY A 467 -41.92 31.19 12.38
CA GLY A 467 -40.96 31.53 13.43
C GLY A 467 -39.51 31.58 12.94
N SER A 468 -38.59 31.19 13.82
CA SER A 468 -37.16 31.01 13.51
C SER A 468 -36.70 29.62 13.91
N ILE A 469 -35.64 29.14 13.26
CA ILE A 469 -34.96 27.89 13.61
C ILE A 469 -33.51 28.12 13.93
N ARG A 470 -32.87 27.18 14.63
CA ARG A 470 -31.41 27.08 14.67
C ARG A 470 -30.99 25.63 14.62
N LEU A 471 -29.87 25.37 13.94
CA LEU A 471 -29.26 24.05 13.91
C LEU A 471 -28.28 23.93 15.07
N SER A 472 -28.24 22.76 15.71
CA SER A 472 -27.41 22.48 16.89
C SER A 472 -26.82 21.08 16.80
N LEU A 473 -25.51 20.98 17.02
CA LEU A 473 -24.78 19.74 17.25
C LEU A 473 -24.37 19.68 18.72
N GLU A 474 -24.57 18.53 19.35
CA GLU A 474 -24.41 18.39 20.79
C GLU A 474 -23.69 17.09 21.15
N ASN A 475 -22.97 17.10 22.27
CA ASN A 475 -22.37 15.91 22.87
C ASN A 475 -23.03 15.55 24.21
N TRP A 476 -24.31 15.89 24.36
CA TRP A 476 -24.99 15.80 25.64
C TRP A 476 -25.05 14.36 26.15
N VAL A 477 -24.61 14.16 27.39
CA VAL A 477 -24.63 12.89 28.12
C VAL A 477 -25.34 13.05 29.46
N SER A 478 -25.03 14.15 30.13
CA SER A 478 -25.51 14.46 31.47
C SER A 478 -25.47 15.98 31.69
N PRO A 479 -26.04 16.50 32.78
CA PRO A 479 -25.96 17.93 33.10
C PRO A 479 -24.53 18.48 33.22
N THR A 480 -23.53 17.62 33.43
CA THR A 480 -22.11 18.01 33.53
C THR A 480 -21.33 17.81 32.23
N ILE A 481 -21.91 17.14 31.23
CA ILE A 481 -21.32 16.92 29.90
C ILE A 481 -22.41 17.27 28.88
N ASN A 482 -22.49 18.56 28.53
CA ASN A 482 -23.57 19.17 27.76
C ASN A 482 -23.06 20.27 26.81
N LEU A 483 -21.95 20.01 26.11
CA LEU A 483 -21.42 20.96 25.15
C LEU A 483 -22.32 20.99 23.91
N LYS A 484 -22.44 22.19 23.36
CA LYS A 484 -23.32 22.53 22.25
C LYS A 484 -22.59 23.44 21.30
N ALA A 485 -22.84 23.25 20.01
CA ALA A 485 -22.46 24.17 18.96
C ALA A 485 -23.66 24.38 18.04
N ALA A 486 -24.17 25.60 17.98
CA ALA A 486 -25.38 25.94 17.24
C ALA A 486 -25.21 27.18 16.37
N THR A 487 -26.05 27.31 15.34
CA THR A 487 -26.14 28.55 14.56
C THR A 487 -26.85 29.64 15.36
N ASP A 488 -26.70 30.90 14.90
CA ASP A 488 -27.68 31.94 15.21
C ASP A 488 -29.08 31.53 14.73
N TRP A 489 -30.10 32.23 15.24
CA TRP A 489 -31.48 32.04 14.80
C TRP A 489 -31.66 32.47 13.35
N ILE A 490 -32.25 31.57 12.57
CA ILE A 490 -32.53 31.72 11.16
C ILE A 490 -34.03 31.93 11.01
N SER A 491 -34.44 33.14 10.65
CA SER A 491 -35.85 33.44 10.41
C SER A 491 -36.40 32.64 9.22
N LEU A 492 -37.61 32.12 9.41
CA LEU A 492 -38.37 31.40 8.40
C LEU A 492 -39.41 32.31 7.72
N SER A 493 -39.97 31.80 6.64
CA SER A 493 -41.11 32.40 5.95
C SER A 493 -42.01 31.29 5.41
N SER A 494 -43.16 31.64 4.83
CA SER A 494 -44.03 30.68 4.15
C SER A 494 -43.43 30.03 2.90
N LYS A 495 -42.27 30.51 2.43
CA LYS A 495 -41.54 29.94 1.29
C LYS A 495 -40.41 29.04 1.76
N TRP A 496 -40.23 27.93 1.05
CA TRP A 496 -39.09 27.03 1.24
C TRP A 496 -37.77 27.77 1.05
N LYS A 497 -36.91 27.64 2.07
CA LYS A 497 -35.57 28.17 2.11
C LYS A 497 -34.60 27.00 2.23
N ARG A 498 -33.63 26.93 1.31
CA ARG A 498 -32.46 26.07 1.47
C ARG A 498 -31.55 26.69 2.52
N VAL A 499 -31.37 26.00 3.64
CA VAL A 499 -30.44 26.37 4.70
C VAL A 499 -29.17 25.55 4.50
N SER A 500 -28.02 26.22 4.51
CA SER A 500 -26.70 25.61 4.33
C SER A 500 -25.82 26.14 5.44
N VAL A 501 -25.46 25.28 6.38
CA VAL A 501 -24.67 25.60 7.57
C VAL A 501 -23.27 25.04 7.40
N ASN A 502 -22.28 25.90 7.33
CA ASN A 502 -20.87 25.54 7.45
C ASN A 502 -20.50 25.42 8.94
N PRO A 503 -19.57 24.52 9.33
CA PRO A 503 -19.11 24.44 10.72
C PRO A 503 -18.62 25.77 11.34
N ALA A 504 -18.11 26.70 10.51
CA ALA A 504 -17.73 28.04 10.97
C ALA A 504 -18.90 28.90 11.47
N GLU A 505 -20.14 28.54 11.13
CA GLU A 505 -21.37 29.24 11.55
C GLU A 505 -21.95 28.68 12.86
N LEU A 506 -21.34 27.63 13.44
CA LEU A 506 -21.76 27.03 14.71
C LEU A 506 -21.20 27.82 15.90
N CYS A 507 -21.70 29.04 16.06
CA CYS A 507 -21.18 30.06 16.96
C CYS A 507 -21.77 30.11 18.36
N VAL A 508 -22.91 29.46 18.57
CA VAL A 508 -23.69 29.57 19.80
C VAL A 508 -23.42 28.36 20.69
N GLY A 509 -22.73 28.59 21.80
CA GLY A 509 -22.34 27.57 22.77
C GLY A 509 -23.22 27.49 24.01
N SER A 510 -22.70 26.81 25.04
CA SER A 510 -23.37 26.68 26.34
C SER A 510 -23.08 27.87 27.28
N ALA A 511 -22.13 28.74 26.94
CA ALA A 511 -21.78 29.95 27.65
C ALA A 511 -22.06 31.22 26.82
N ASN A 512 -22.34 32.33 27.50
CA ASN A 512 -22.83 33.58 26.88
C ASN A 512 -21.78 34.35 26.08
N GLU A 513 -20.49 33.97 26.14
CA GLU A 513 -19.36 34.73 25.53
C GLU A 513 -18.33 33.80 24.85
N GLU A 514 -18.78 32.85 24.03
CA GLU A 514 -17.87 32.00 23.25
C GLU A 514 -17.67 32.53 21.81
N THR A 515 -16.46 32.34 21.28
CA THR A 515 -16.20 32.56 19.85
C THR A 515 -16.66 31.34 19.05
N CYS A 516 -17.02 31.53 17.78
CA CYS A 516 -17.42 30.41 16.91
C CYS A 516 -16.41 29.27 16.86
N PHE A 517 -15.12 29.62 16.85
CA PHE A 517 -14.06 28.64 16.88
C PHE A 517 -14.05 27.83 18.19
N ALA A 518 -14.26 28.49 19.33
CA ALA A 518 -14.27 27.82 20.64
C ALA A 518 -15.45 26.86 20.76
N THR A 519 -16.64 27.32 20.38
CA THR A 519 -17.88 26.54 20.43
C THR A 519 -17.80 25.28 19.55
N TRP A 520 -17.46 25.44 18.26
CA TRP A 520 -17.33 24.29 17.36
C TRP A 520 -16.20 23.35 17.79
N SER A 521 -15.03 23.90 18.17
CA SER A 521 -13.88 23.08 18.57
C SER A 521 -14.15 22.22 19.80
N ALA A 522 -15.06 22.66 20.68
CA ALA A 522 -15.44 21.93 21.88
C ALA A 522 -16.33 20.70 21.60
N VAL A 523 -17.05 20.68 20.47
CA VAL A 523 -18.06 19.65 20.15
C VAL A 523 -17.65 18.75 18.99
N LYS A 524 -16.87 19.26 18.02
CA LYS A 524 -16.59 18.59 16.75
C LYS A 524 -16.05 17.17 16.84
N GLY A 525 -15.27 16.88 17.88
CA GLY A 525 -14.67 15.56 18.07
C GLY A 525 -15.61 14.53 18.70
N GLY A 526 -16.83 14.91 19.08
CA GLY A 526 -17.70 14.12 19.97
C GLY A 526 -19.19 14.36 19.75
N VAL A 527 -19.66 14.52 18.52
CA VAL A 527 -21.07 14.80 18.23
C VAL A 527 -21.92 13.54 18.50
N LYS A 528 -22.95 13.68 19.34
CA LYS A 528 -23.89 12.62 19.69
C LYS A 528 -25.31 12.89 19.19
N GLN A 529 -25.67 14.16 19.08
CA GLN A 529 -27.01 14.56 18.65
C GLN A 529 -26.98 15.65 17.59
N PHE A 530 -28.01 15.62 16.77
CA PHE A 530 -28.36 16.62 15.78
C PHE A 530 -29.74 17.16 16.13
N HIS A 531 -29.88 18.49 16.27
CA HIS A 531 -31.16 19.12 16.59
C HIS A 531 -31.42 20.35 15.72
N ILE A 532 -32.69 20.54 15.37
CA ILE A 532 -33.23 21.79 14.85
C ILE A 532 -34.20 22.32 15.92
N PHE A 533 -33.79 23.39 16.58
CA PHE A 533 -34.63 24.10 17.56
C PHE A 533 -35.50 25.13 16.84
N VAL A 534 -36.67 25.42 17.41
CA VAL A 534 -37.56 26.49 16.98
C VAL A 534 -37.77 27.53 18.08
N GLU A 535 -37.88 28.80 17.68
CA GLU A 535 -38.38 29.90 18.51
C GLU A 535 -39.37 30.79 17.76
N GLY A 536 -40.21 31.51 18.50
CA GLY A 536 -41.30 32.30 17.92
C GLY A 536 -42.29 31.43 17.15
N GLY A 537 -43.25 32.04 16.45
CA GLY A 537 -44.16 31.31 15.55
C GLY A 537 -45.06 30.26 16.20
N SER A 538 -45.62 29.40 15.35
CA SER A 538 -46.55 28.32 15.69
C SER A 538 -46.39 27.07 14.83
N GLU A 539 -45.69 27.16 13.70
CA GLU A 539 -45.43 26.02 12.81
C GLU A 539 -44.07 26.11 12.08
N PHE A 540 -43.54 24.95 11.73
CA PHE A 540 -42.36 24.85 10.87
C PHE A 540 -42.36 23.54 10.09
N TYR A 541 -41.61 23.57 9.00
CA TYR A 541 -41.42 22.46 8.08
C TYR A 541 -39.92 22.21 7.87
N VAL A 542 -39.53 20.94 7.74
CA VAL A 542 -38.14 20.52 7.45
C VAL A 542 -38.13 19.40 6.43
N ASP A 543 -37.14 19.42 5.52
CA ASP A 543 -36.91 18.38 4.52
C ASP A 543 -35.43 18.28 4.09
N ASP A 544 -35.03 17.17 3.46
CA ASP A 544 -33.70 16.81 2.94
C ASP A 544 -32.51 17.13 3.86
N VAL A 545 -32.56 16.68 5.11
CA VAL A 545 -31.46 16.88 6.06
C VAL A 545 -30.24 16.06 5.62
N THR A 546 -29.22 16.75 5.12
CA THR A 546 -28.05 16.18 4.46
C THR A 546 -26.75 16.68 5.07
N LEU A 547 -25.84 15.77 5.38
CA LEU A 547 -24.46 16.06 5.77
C LEU A 547 -23.54 15.91 4.55
N TYR A 548 -22.78 16.95 4.24
CA TYR A 548 -21.71 16.91 3.25
C TYR A 548 -20.37 16.72 3.94
N GLY A 549 -19.53 15.87 3.36
CA GLY A 549 -18.23 15.49 3.91
C GLY A 549 -18.32 14.47 5.05
N ALA A 550 -19.39 13.68 5.09
CA ALA A 550 -19.63 12.66 6.10
C ALA A 550 -19.97 11.29 5.48
N LEU A 551 -19.51 10.21 6.12
CA LEU A 551 -19.78 8.82 5.76
C LEU A 551 -19.69 7.95 7.02
N PHE A 552 -20.76 7.24 7.38
CA PHE A 552 -20.82 6.31 8.52
C PHE A 552 -22.11 5.49 8.51
#